data_AF-A0A946HBD9-F1
#
_entry.id   AF-A0A946HBD9-F1
#
_cell.length_a   1.000
_cell.length_b   1.000
_cell.length_c   1.000
_cell.angle_alpha   90.00
_cell.angle_beta   90.00
_cell.angle_gamma   90.00
#
_symmetry.space_group_name_H-M   'P 1'
#
loop_
_entity.id
_entity.type
_entity.pdbx_description
1 polymer ?
#
loop_
_entity_poly.entity_id
_entity_poly.type
_entity_poly.pdbx_seq_one_letter_code
_entity_poly.pdbx_strand_id
1 'polypeptide(L)'
;MDTLATARAFFDACDFGKGWGECKRYCHDGASFETEAETLAGVDRMDIYCDWMVDALAMFDENVEIEVKAEAHDQARDIVLIFAEIRGNVIIGPQPMFTKTDYVYVIHFEVGKIRHMAKVWELKLPS
;
A
#
# COMPACT_ATOMS: atom_id res chain seq x y z
N MET A 1 3.77 15.58 -14.16
CA MET A 1 4.02 15.53 -12.70
C MET A 1 5.30 14.77 -12.49
N ASP A 2 6.05 15.11 -11.45
CA ASP A 2 7.19 14.32 -11.01
C ASP A 2 6.71 12.92 -10.56
N THR A 3 7.39 11.85 -10.98
CA THR A 3 7.00 10.45 -10.72
C THR A 3 6.92 10.20 -9.21
N LEU A 4 7.88 10.73 -8.45
CA LEU A 4 7.90 10.61 -7.00
C LEU A 4 6.68 11.30 -6.36
N ALA A 5 6.33 12.50 -6.82
CA ALA A 5 5.13 13.20 -6.35
C ALA A 5 3.84 12.44 -6.67
N THR A 6 3.74 11.81 -7.85
CA THR A 6 2.59 10.97 -8.21
C THR A 6 2.52 9.72 -7.35
N ALA A 7 3.65 9.06 -7.11
CA ALA A 7 3.74 7.89 -6.23
C ALA A 7 3.30 8.23 -4.79
N ARG A 8 3.75 9.38 -4.27
CA ARG A 8 3.37 9.85 -2.94
C ARG A 8 1.87 10.17 -2.84
N ALA A 9 1.31 10.83 -3.84
CA ALA A 9 -0.12 11.12 -3.89
C ALA A 9 -0.98 9.84 -4.03
N PHE A 10 -0.46 8.81 -4.73
CA PHE A 10 -1.08 7.48 -4.75
C PHE A 10 -1.00 6.81 -3.37
N PHE A 11 0.18 6.82 -2.73
CA PHE A 11 0.36 6.27 -1.39
C PHE A 11 -0.63 6.90 -0.40
N ASP A 12 -0.73 8.23 -0.36
CA ASP A 12 -1.65 8.93 0.53
C ASP A 12 -3.14 8.62 0.24
N ALA A 13 -3.47 8.19 -0.97
CA ALA A 13 -4.84 7.77 -1.30
C ALA A 13 -5.10 6.31 -0.91
N CYS A 14 -4.16 5.42 -1.23
CA CYS A 14 -4.29 3.99 -0.99
C CYS A 14 -4.15 3.65 0.50
N ASP A 15 -3.11 4.17 1.13
CA ASP A 15 -2.72 3.78 2.49
C ASP A 15 -3.61 4.40 3.56
N PHE A 16 -4.32 5.48 3.24
CA PHE A 16 -5.38 6.06 4.06
C PHE A 16 -6.79 5.64 3.63
N GLY A 17 -6.93 4.57 2.84
CA GLY A 17 -8.20 3.90 2.64
C GLY A 17 -9.23 4.70 1.84
N LYS A 18 -8.80 5.53 0.87
CA LYS A 18 -9.72 6.27 -0.01
C LYS A 18 -10.33 5.40 -1.12
N GLY A 19 -9.87 4.16 -1.26
CA GLY A 19 -10.37 3.17 -2.23
C GLY A 19 -9.96 3.44 -3.68
N TRP A 20 -10.37 2.53 -4.57
CA TRP A 20 -10.00 2.59 -5.99
C TRP A 20 -10.50 3.85 -6.71
N GLY A 21 -11.67 4.38 -6.32
CA GLY A 21 -12.27 5.57 -6.90
C GLY A 21 -11.32 6.78 -6.93
N GLU A 22 -10.54 6.96 -5.88
CA GLU A 22 -9.48 7.98 -5.81
C GLU A 22 -8.18 7.50 -6.44
N CYS A 23 -7.75 6.27 -6.16
CA CYS A 23 -6.44 5.74 -6.60
C CYS A 23 -6.29 5.61 -8.12
N LYS A 24 -7.38 5.32 -8.85
CA LYS A 24 -7.37 5.08 -10.30
C LYS A 24 -6.82 6.24 -11.13
N ARG A 25 -6.84 7.48 -10.62
CA ARG A 25 -6.30 8.65 -11.34
C ARG A 25 -4.79 8.57 -11.55
N TYR A 26 -4.10 7.82 -10.69
CA TYR A 26 -2.65 7.62 -10.73
C TYR A 26 -2.25 6.35 -11.47
N CYS A 27 -3.20 5.45 -11.74
CA CYS A 27 -2.95 4.14 -12.31
C CYS A 27 -3.35 4.06 -13.79
N HIS A 28 -2.75 3.12 -14.51
CA HIS A 28 -3.28 2.61 -15.77
C HIS A 28 -4.48 1.71 -15.54
N ASP A 29 -5.34 1.61 -16.54
CA ASP A 29 -6.39 0.61 -16.56
C ASP A 29 -5.76 -0.78 -16.58
N GLY A 30 -6.16 -1.64 -15.63
CA GLY A 30 -5.57 -2.97 -15.48
C GLY A 30 -4.15 -2.98 -14.92
N ALA A 31 -3.78 -1.96 -14.14
CA ALA A 31 -2.55 -2.01 -13.34
C ALA A 31 -2.57 -3.24 -12.41
N SER A 32 -1.48 -4.01 -12.44
CA SER A 32 -1.35 -5.24 -11.67
C SER A 32 -0.77 -4.98 -10.28
N PHE A 33 -1.04 -5.90 -9.37
CA PHE A 33 -0.51 -5.90 -8.01
C PHE A 33 0.15 -7.25 -7.72
N GLU A 34 1.20 -7.26 -6.92
CA GLU A 34 1.81 -8.49 -6.40
C GLU A 34 2.29 -8.34 -4.96
N THR A 35 2.31 -9.45 -4.23
CA THR A 35 2.87 -9.54 -2.88
C THR A 35 3.11 -11.00 -2.53
N GLU A 36 4.09 -11.25 -1.66
CA GLU A 36 4.36 -12.57 -1.10
C GLU A 36 3.53 -12.83 0.17
N ALA A 37 2.79 -11.83 0.66
CA ALA A 37 1.99 -11.96 1.87
C ALA A 37 0.79 -12.91 1.63
N GLU A 38 0.75 -14.01 2.37
CA GLU A 38 -0.33 -15.01 2.29
C GLU A 38 -1.72 -14.41 2.58
N THR A 39 -1.78 -13.38 3.42
CA THR A 39 -3.03 -12.64 3.75
C THR A 39 -3.68 -11.96 2.54
N LEU A 40 -2.91 -11.75 1.47
CA LEU A 40 -3.33 -11.13 0.23
C LEU A 40 -3.28 -12.13 -0.94
N ALA A 41 -3.26 -13.44 -0.64
CA ALA A 41 -3.27 -14.48 -1.66
C ALA A 41 -4.47 -14.30 -2.62
N GLY A 42 -4.17 -14.21 -3.92
CA GLY A 42 -5.19 -14.02 -4.96
C GLY A 42 -5.52 -12.57 -5.29
N VAL A 43 -4.91 -11.58 -4.62
CA VAL A 43 -4.97 -10.17 -5.04
C VAL A 43 -3.87 -9.94 -6.09
N ASP A 44 -4.26 -9.73 -7.34
CA ASP A 44 -3.35 -9.57 -8.49
C ASP A 44 -3.54 -8.25 -9.24
N ARG A 45 -4.45 -7.39 -8.78
CA ARG A 45 -4.79 -6.12 -9.39
C ARG A 45 -4.89 -4.97 -8.40
N MET A 46 -4.54 -3.78 -8.88
CA MET A 46 -4.55 -2.56 -8.10
C MET A 46 -5.94 -2.14 -7.63
N ASP A 47 -6.98 -2.37 -8.43
CA ASP A 47 -8.36 -2.07 -8.05
C ASP A 47 -8.78 -2.91 -6.83
N ILE A 48 -8.53 -4.21 -6.88
CA ILE A 48 -8.80 -5.14 -5.78
C ILE A 48 -7.98 -4.75 -4.53
N TYR A 49 -6.69 -4.47 -4.69
CA TYR A 49 -5.84 -4.08 -3.56
C TYR A 49 -6.27 -2.76 -2.90
N CYS A 50 -6.58 -1.74 -3.69
CA CYS A 50 -7.00 -0.44 -3.16
C CYS A 50 -8.33 -0.52 -2.41
N ASP A 51 -9.27 -1.34 -2.88
CA ASP A 51 -10.54 -1.55 -2.16
C ASP A 51 -10.33 -2.39 -0.90
N TRP A 52 -9.46 -3.42 -0.94
CA TRP A 52 -9.05 -4.17 0.25
C TRP A 52 -8.44 -3.29 1.34
N MET A 53 -7.63 -2.28 0.96
CA MET A 53 -7.04 -1.34 1.93
C MET A 53 -8.09 -0.54 2.72
N VAL A 54 -9.28 -0.31 2.15
CA VAL A 54 -10.40 0.35 2.86
C VAL A 54 -10.86 -0.54 4.01
N ASP A 55 -11.09 -1.82 3.74
CA ASP A 55 -11.54 -2.79 4.74
C ASP A 55 -10.44 -3.06 5.77
N ALA A 56 -9.18 -3.18 5.33
CA ALA A 56 -8.05 -3.43 6.21
C ALA A 56 -7.86 -2.30 7.24
N LEU A 57 -7.97 -1.03 6.82
CA LEU A 57 -7.91 0.11 7.75
C LEU A 57 -9.10 0.17 8.70
N ALA A 58 -10.29 -0.23 8.26
CA ALA A 58 -11.46 -0.30 9.13
C ALA A 58 -11.33 -1.33 10.27
N MET A 59 -10.36 -2.26 10.16
CA MET A 59 -10.03 -3.20 11.24
C MET A 59 -9.14 -2.60 12.32
N PHE A 60 -8.53 -1.44 12.09
CA PHE A 60 -7.75 -0.74 13.10
C PHE A 60 -8.62 0.17 13.96
N ASP A 61 -8.17 0.45 15.17
CA ASP A 61 -8.75 1.50 16.00
C ASP A 61 -8.43 2.91 15.47
N GLU A 62 -9.03 3.92 16.09
CA GLU A 62 -8.86 5.33 15.72
C GLU A 62 -7.43 5.88 15.89
N ASN A 63 -6.54 5.12 16.51
CA ASN A 63 -5.16 5.52 16.80
C ASN A 63 -4.14 4.89 15.84
N VAL A 64 -4.58 4.34 14.70
CA VAL A 64 -3.66 3.85 13.68
C VAL A 64 -2.82 4.98 13.10
N GLU A 65 -1.51 4.76 13.06
CA GLU A 65 -0.54 5.70 12.54
C GLU A 65 0.24 5.04 11.40
N ILE A 66 0.44 5.81 10.33
CA ILE A 66 1.28 5.45 9.20
C ILE A 66 2.41 6.48 9.11
N GLU A 67 3.65 6.00 9.10
CA GLU A 67 4.86 6.82 9.03
C GLU A 67 5.66 6.44 7.79
N VAL A 68 5.82 7.37 6.84
CA VAL A 68 6.76 7.20 5.72
C VAL A 68 8.17 7.51 6.21
N LYS A 69 9.01 6.47 6.24
CA LYS A 69 10.39 6.52 6.73
C LYS A 69 11.38 6.97 5.66
N ALA A 70 11.17 6.53 4.42
CA ALA A 70 12.01 6.90 3.28
C ALA A 70 11.26 6.74 1.96
N GLU A 71 11.67 7.51 0.96
CA GLU A 71 11.21 7.37 -0.42
C GLU A 71 12.37 7.60 -1.39
N ALA A 72 12.37 6.89 -2.52
CA ALA A 72 13.41 6.99 -3.53
C ALA A 72 12.85 6.70 -4.92
N HIS A 73 13.37 7.39 -5.95
CA HIS A 73 13.03 7.14 -7.36
C HIS A 73 14.27 6.62 -8.10
N ASP A 74 14.22 5.37 -8.55
CA ASP A 74 15.15 4.84 -9.55
C ASP A 74 14.72 5.32 -10.94
N GLN A 75 15.28 6.45 -11.35
CA GLN A 75 14.98 7.09 -12.64
C GLN A 75 15.31 6.21 -13.85
N ALA A 76 16.32 5.33 -13.74
CA ALA A 76 16.74 4.49 -14.86
C ALA A 76 15.73 3.37 -15.15
N ARG A 77 14.97 2.95 -14.13
CA ARG A 77 13.95 1.89 -14.23
C ARG A 77 12.52 2.43 -14.12
N ASP A 78 12.38 3.72 -13.82
CA ASP A 78 11.12 4.41 -13.48
C ASP A 78 10.34 3.70 -12.36
N ILE A 79 11.06 3.36 -11.28
CA ILE A 79 10.51 2.68 -10.10
C ILE A 79 10.62 3.61 -8.90
N VAL A 80 9.51 3.79 -8.17
CA VAL A 80 9.50 4.49 -6.88
C VAL A 80 9.39 3.48 -5.74
N LEU A 81 10.26 3.63 -4.75
CA LEU A 81 10.23 2.90 -3.49
C LEU A 81 9.66 3.83 -2.41
N ILE A 82 8.64 3.37 -1.69
CA ILE A 82 8.14 4.05 -0.49
C ILE A 82 8.23 3.08 0.67
N PHE A 83 9.09 3.39 1.64
CA PHE A 83 9.26 2.62 2.86
C PHE A 83 8.44 3.26 3.99
N ALA A 84 7.52 2.50 4.57
CA ALA A 84 6.62 2.97 5.60
C ALA A 84 6.46 1.96 6.76
N GLU A 85 6.02 2.48 7.90
CA GLU A 85 5.60 1.73 9.07
C GLU A 85 4.13 2.01 9.36
N ILE A 86 3.36 0.96 9.64
CA ILE A 86 2.02 1.08 10.22
C ILE A 86 2.06 0.56 11.65
N ARG A 87 1.47 1.31 12.58
CA ARG A 87 1.33 0.93 14.00
C ARG A 87 -0.05 1.27 14.53
N GLY A 88 -0.64 0.39 15.32
CA GLY A 88 -1.99 0.59 15.88
C GLY A 88 -2.56 -0.70 16.45
N ASN A 89 -3.78 -0.63 17.00
CA ASN A 89 -4.45 -1.82 17.50
C ASN A 89 -5.39 -2.39 16.43
N VAL A 90 -5.21 -3.67 16.07
CA VAL A 90 -6.09 -4.39 15.14
C VAL A 90 -7.20 -5.09 15.94
N ILE A 91 -8.44 -4.93 15.50
CA ILE A 91 -9.66 -5.47 16.11
C ILE A 91 -10.08 -6.76 15.39
N ILE A 92 -9.24 -7.78 15.49
CA ILE A 92 -9.43 -9.11 14.85
C ILE A 92 -9.91 -10.20 15.84
N GLY A 93 -10.27 -9.82 17.06
CA GLY A 93 -10.68 -10.76 18.12
C GLY A 93 -11.37 -10.07 19.30
N PRO A 94 -11.61 -10.78 20.42
CA PRO A 94 -12.33 -10.24 21.58
C PRO A 94 -11.60 -9.09 22.29
N GLN A 95 -10.30 -8.92 22.03
CA GLN A 95 -9.48 -7.83 22.53
C GLN A 95 -8.63 -7.27 21.38
N PRO A 96 -8.46 -5.94 21.29
CA PRO A 96 -7.56 -5.33 20.33
C PRO A 96 -6.12 -5.82 20.51
N MET A 97 -5.42 -6.06 19.42
CA MET A 97 -4.02 -6.49 19.42
C MET A 97 -3.14 -5.40 18.81
N PHE A 98 -2.20 -4.88 19.59
CA PHE A 98 -1.22 -3.92 19.07
C PHE A 98 -0.33 -4.59 18.02
N THR A 99 -0.24 -3.98 16.85
CA THR A 99 0.66 -4.37 15.77
C THR A 99 1.54 -3.21 15.37
N LYS A 100 2.76 -3.53 14.94
CA LYS A 100 3.71 -2.59 14.35
C LYS A 100 4.48 -3.35 13.28
N THR A 101 4.41 -2.89 12.04
CA THR A 101 5.09 -3.54 10.93
C THR A 101 5.58 -2.55 9.89
N ASP A 102 6.74 -2.90 9.35
CA ASP A 102 7.40 -2.23 8.25
C ASP A 102 6.97 -2.85 6.90
N TYR A 103 6.86 -2.04 5.85
CA TYR A 103 6.58 -2.48 4.48
C TYR A 103 7.13 -1.52 3.45
N VAL A 104 7.31 -2.01 2.23
CA VAL A 104 7.74 -1.21 1.09
C VAL A 104 6.73 -1.35 -0.05
N TYR A 105 6.32 -0.22 -0.63
CA TYR A 105 5.72 -0.19 -1.96
C TYR A 105 6.82 -0.03 -3.01
N VAL A 106 6.81 -0.93 -3.98
CA VAL A 106 7.66 -0.88 -5.17
C VAL A 106 6.76 -0.57 -6.36
N ILE A 107 6.78 0.69 -6.81
CA ILE A 107 5.79 1.23 -7.73
C ILE A 107 6.45 1.43 -9.09
N HIS A 108 5.99 0.68 -10.09
CA HIS A 108 6.48 0.74 -11.46
C HIS A 108 5.63 1.70 -12.28
N PHE A 109 6.29 2.66 -12.91
CA PHE A 109 5.64 3.62 -13.79
C PHE A 109 5.81 3.27 -15.26
N GLU A 110 4.82 3.68 -16.05
CA GLU A 110 4.84 3.67 -17.50
C GLU A 110 4.13 4.93 -17.98
N VAL A 111 4.77 5.77 -18.78
CA VAL A 111 4.18 7.01 -19.34
C VAL A 111 3.55 7.89 -18.22
N GLY A 112 4.23 8.01 -17.08
CA GLY A 112 3.82 8.88 -15.96
C GLY A 112 2.64 8.39 -15.13
N LYS A 113 2.21 7.13 -15.28
CA LYS A 113 1.20 6.48 -14.44
C LYS A 113 1.67 5.13 -13.92
N ILE A 114 1.08 4.66 -12.83
CA ILE A 114 1.39 3.37 -12.21
C ILE A 114 0.86 2.25 -13.09
N ARG A 115 1.76 1.39 -13.56
CA ARG A 115 1.42 0.19 -14.34
C ARG A 115 1.38 -1.07 -13.50
N HIS A 116 2.20 -1.11 -12.46
CA HIS A 116 2.34 -2.25 -11.56
C HIS A 116 2.83 -1.80 -10.18
N MET A 117 2.45 -2.52 -9.13
CA MET A 117 3.00 -2.34 -7.79
C MET A 117 3.23 -3.68 -7.12
N ALA A 118 4.41 -3.83 -6.51
CA ALA A 118 4.68 -4.89 -5.55
C ALA A 118 4.63 -4.32 -4.13
N LYS A 119 3.98 -5.05 -3.21
CA LYS A 119 4.06 -4.78 -1.77
C LYS A 119 4.98 -5.81 -1.12
N VAL A 120 6.13 -5.34 -0.64
CA VAL A 120 7.05 -6.13 0.17
C VAL A 120 6.66 -5.96 1.63
N TRP A 121 5.95 -6.95 2.15
CA TRP A 121 5.42 -6.95 3.51
C TRP A 121 5.19 -8.39 3.96
N GLU A 122 5.39 -8.65 5.25
CA GLU A 122 5.10 -9.94 5.87
C GLU A 122 4.34 -9.68 7.18
N LEU A 123 3.13 -10.22 7.31
CA LEU A 123 2.40 -10.17 8.57
C LEU A 123 2.86 -11.31 9.47
N LYS A 124 3.79 -11.02 10.38
CA LYS A 124 4.16 -11.99 11.42
C LYS A 124 3.12 -11.97 12.54
N LEU A 125 2.23 -12.95 12.55
CA LEU A 125 1.41 -13.24 13.72
C LEU A 125 2.31 -13.79 14.85
N PRO A 126 2.09 -13.42 16.11
CA PRO A 126 2.83 -13.99 17.22
C PRO A 126 2.59 -15.51 17.27
N SER A 127 3.69 -16.27 17.27
CA SER A 127 3.73 -17.72 17.46
C SER A 127 3.38 -18.14 18.88
#